data_AF-A0A6J7K6S0-F1
#
_entry.id   AF-A0A6J7K6S0-F1
#
_cell.length_a   1.000
_cell.length_b   1.000
_cell.length_c   1.000
_cell.angle_alpha   90.00
_cell.angle_beta   90.00
_cell.angle_gamma   90.00
#
_symmetry.space_group_name_H-M   'P 1'
#
loop_
_entity.id
_entity.type
_entity.pdbx_description
1 polymer ?
#
loop_
_entity_poly.entity_id
_entity_poly.type
_entity_poly.pdbx_seq_one_letter_code
_entity_poly.pdbx_strand_id
1 'polypeptide(L)'
;MTMQMWTATLAAARDAWEEQSEGLNGPRKNLAQADPALLGDAVQGAADAFLTTWEQRVLALRDRASGHSDSLAQTMYDFLLTDQDSVQATQQLLMWEDRGTTPVQAVGP
;
A
#
# COMPACT_ATOMS: atom_id res chain seq x y z
N MET A 1 11.48 17.14 18.86
CA MET A 1 11.24 16.78 17.45
C MET A 1 9.85 16.17 17.42
N THR A 2 8.86 16.94 16.99
CA THR A 2 7.50 16.44 16.81
C THR A 2 7.52 15.50 15.62
N MET A 3 7.26 14.21 15.82
CA MET A 3 6.92 13.34 14.70
C MET A 3 5.65 13.92 14.10
N GLN A 4 5.78 14.73 13.05
CA GLN A 4 4.67 15.09 12.19
C GLN A 4 4.25 13.79 11.51
N MET A 5 3.45 13.00 12.21
CA MET A 5 2.89 11.78 11.67
C MET A 5 1.90 12.22 10.59
N TRP A 6 2.34 12.16 9.34
CA TRP A 6 1.47 12.20 8.16
C TRP A 6 0.51 11.01 8.11
N THR A 7 0.12 10.41 9.25
CA THR A 7 -0.69 9.19 9.34
C THR A 7 -1.98 9.31 8.57
N ALA A 8 -2.66 10.46 8.62
CA ALA A 8 -3.83 10.73 7.80
C ALA A 8 -3.52 10.71 6.29
N THR A 9 -2.41 11.33 5.87
CA THR A 9 -1.98 11.36 4.47
C THR A 9 -1.49 9.99 4.00
N LEU A 10 -0.77 9.24 4.84
CA LEU A 10 -0.30 7.88 4.55
C LEU A 10 -1.47 6.91 4.46
N ALA A 11 -2.47 7.03 5.35
CA ALA A 11 -3.70 6.26 5.27
C ALA A 11 -4.47 6.55 3.98
N ALA A 12 -4.67 7.83 3.64
CA ALA A 12 -5.33 8.22 2.41
C ALA A 12 -4.57 7.73 1.16
N ALA A 13 -3.23 7.80 1.18
CA ALA A 13 -2.40 7.31 0.09
C ALA A 13 -2.46 5.78 -0.03
N ARG A 14 -2.47 5.05 1.08
CA ARG A 14 -2.64 3.60 1.11
C ARG A 14 -3.97 3.21 0.48
N ASP A 15 -5.06 3.82 0.95
CA ASP A 15 -6.41 3.52 0.47
C ASP A 15 -6.54 3.84 -1.03
N ALA A 16 -5.93 4.94 -1.51
CA ALA A 16 -5.88 5.26 -2.93
C ALA A 16 -5.11 4.20 -3.74
N TRP A 17 -3.96 3.71 -3.25
CA TRP A 17 -3.21 2.64 -3.92
C TRP A 17 -3.99 1.32 -3.98
N GLU A 18 -4.70 0.99 -2.90
CA GLU A 18 -5.57 -0.18 -2.84
C GLU A 18 -6.70 -0.08 -3.88
N GLU A 19 -7.39 1.06 -3.93
CA GLU A 19 -8.44 1.31 -4.90
C GLU A 19 -7.94 1.20 -6.35
N GLN A 20 -6.75 1.73 -6.65
CA GLN A 20 -6.16 1.58 -7.99
C GLN A 20 -5.81 0.11 -8.31
N SER A 21 -5.31 -0.65 -7.32
CA SER A 21 -5.06 -2.08 -7.46
C SER A 21 -6.37 -2.83 -7.77
N GLU A 22 -7.43 -2.57 -7.01
CA GLU A 22 -8.74 -3.17 -7.25
C GLU A 22 -9.32 -2.79 -8.62
N GLY A 23 -9.16 -1.53 -9.02
CA GLY A 23 -9.59 -1.00 -10.32
C GLY A 23 -8.99 -1.75 -11.51
N LEU A 24 -7.80 -2.35 -11.37
CA LEU A 24 -7.16 -3.15 -12.41
C LEU A 24 -7.78 -4.56 -12.56
N ASN A 25 -8.60 -5.02 -11.63
CA ASN A 25 -9.28 -6.32 -11.77
C ASN A 25 -10.32 -6.35 -12.90
N GLY A 26 -11.00 -5.23 -13.16
CA GLY A 26 -11.98 -5.12 -14.25
C GLY A 26 -11.34 -5.31 -15.63
N PRO A 27 -10.35 -4.48 -16.01
CA PRO A 27 -9.60 -4.64 -17.25
C PRO A 27 -9.00 -6.03 -17.43
N ARG A 28 -8.46 -6.64 -16.36
CA ARG A 28 -7.94 -8.02 -16.40
C ARG A 28 -9.02 -9.03 -16.78
N LYS A 29 -10.20 -8.96 -16.14
CA LYS A 29 -11.33 -9.85 -16.46
C LYS A 29 -11.78 -9.68 -17.91
N ASN A 30 -11.81 -8.44 -18.41
CA ASN A 30 -12.19 -8.17 -19.80
C ASN A 30 -11.16 -8.72 -20.80
N LEU A 31 -9.87 -8.61 -20.51
CA LEU A 31 -8.81 -9.22 -21.34
C LEU A 31 -8.95 -10.74 -21.39
N ALA A 32 -9.20 -11.38 -20.24
CA ALA A 32 -9.35 -12.84 -20.16
C ALA A 32 -10.63 -13.37 -20.86
N GLN A 33 -11.58 -12.49 -21.19
CA GLN A 33 -12.77 -12.85 -21.97
C GLN A 33 -12.56 -12.78 -23.48
N ALA A 34 -11.47 -12.15 -23.95
CA ALA A 34 -11.18 -12.08 -25.36
C ALA A 34 -10.77 -13.47 -25.88
N ASP A 35 -11.43 -13.93 -26.94
CA ASP A 35 -11.15 -15.21 -27.59
C ASP A 35 -10.39 -14.96 -28.92
N PRO A 36 -9.07 -15.20 -28.97
CA PRO A 36 -8.27 -15.05 -30.18
C PRO A 36 -8.73 -15.96 -31.32
N ALA A 37 -9.37 -17.10 -31.02
CA ALA A 37 -9.76 -18.09 -32.02
C ALA A 37 -10.82 -17.56 -33.00
N LEU A 38 -11.59 -16.55 -32.58
CA LEU A 38 -12.60 -15.90 -33.43
C LEU A 38 -11.99 -15.15 -34.63
N LEU A 39 -10.67 -14.89 -34.62
CA LEU A 39 -9.95 -14.21 -35.71
C LEU A 39 -9.44 -15.17 -36.80
N GLY A 40 -9.54 -16.48 -36.58
CA GLY A 40 -9.04 -17.52 -37.49
C GLY A 40 -7.52 -17.74 -37.42
N ASP A 41 -7.09 -18.88 -37.96
CA ASP A 41 -5.73 -19.43 -37.78
C ASP A 41 -4.60 -18.47 -38.18
N ALA A 42 -4.82 -17.64 -39.20
CA ALA A 42 -3.81 -16.72 -39.72
C ALA A 42 -3.40 -15.63 -38.73
N VAL A 43 -4.31 -15.23 -37.82
CA VAL A 43 -4.10 -14.09 -36.91
C VAL A 43 -4.15 -14.52 -35.44
N GLN A 44 -4.77 -15.67 -35.14
CA GLN A 44 -4.94 -16.19 -33.78
C GLN A 44 -3.65 -16.17 -32.96
N GLY A 45 -2.54 -16.67 -33.49
CA GLY A 45 -1.27 -16.72 -32.76
C GLY A 45 -0.73 -15.35 -32.37
N ALA A 46 -0.89 -14.34 -33.24
CA ALA A 46 -0.49 -12.98 -32.93
C ALA A 46 -1.42 -12.32 -31.90
N ALA A 47 -2.72 -12.58 -31.98
CA ALA A 47 -3.70 -12.08 -31.04
C ALA A 47 -3.54 -12.70 -29.64
N ASP A 48 -3.23 -14.00 -29.56
CA ASP A 48 -2.98 -14.72 -28.31
C ASP A 48 -1.72 -14.20 -27.60
N ALA A 49 -0.62 -14.00 -28.35
CA ALA A 49 0.61 -13.41 -27.82
C ALA A 49 0.40 -11.99 -27.28
N PHE A 50 -0.41 -11.18 -27.99
CA PHE A 50 -0.77 -9.83 -27.55
C PHE A 50 -1.58 -9.86 -26.24
N LEU A 51 -2.64 -10.67 -26.18
CA LEU A 51 -3.50 -10.76 -24.99
C LEU A 51 -2.74 -11.28 -23.77
N THR A 52 -1.92 -12.31 -23.94
CA THR A 52 -1.04 -12.85 -22.88
C THR A 52 -0.10 -11.77 -22.34
N THR A 53 0.53 -10.99 -23.22
CA THR A 53 1.44 -9.92 -22.83
C THR A 53 0.72 -8.84 -22.01
N TRP A 54 -0.49 -8.46 -22.43
CA TRP A 54 -1.27 -7.44 -21.73
C TRP A 54 -1.79 -7.94 -20.39
N GLU A 55 -2.22 -9.20 -20.29
CA GLU A 55 -2.65 -9.79 -19.02
C GLU A 55 -1.51 -9.77 -18.00
N GLN A 56 -0.30 -10.21 -18.40
CA GLN A 56 0.89 -10.15 -17.55
C GLN A 56 1.22 -8.72 -17.12
N ARG A 57 1.08 -7.75 -18.03
CA ARG A 57 1.37 -6.35 -17.72
C ARG A 57 0.38 -5.75 -16.72
N VAL A 58 -0.91 -6.06 -16.85
CA VAL A 58 -1.95 -5.63 -15.91
C VAL A 58 -1.73 -6.25 -14.53
N LEU A 59 -1.38 -7.54 -14.47
CA LEU A 59 -1.02 -8.21 -13.20
C LEU A 59 0.17 -7.52 -12.53
N ALA A 60 1.25 -7.26 -13.27
CA ALA A 60 2.43 -6.60 -12.71
C ALA A 60 2.14 -5.18 -12.20
N LEU A 61 1.25 -4.42 -12.86
CA LEU A 61 0.82 -3.11 -12.41
C LEU A 61 -0.02 -3.20 -11.13
N ARG A 62 -0.94 -4.16 -11.06
CA ARG A 62 -1.76 -4.43 -9.87
C ARG A 62 -0.88 -4.78 -8.67
N ASP A 63 0.03 -5.73 -8.85
CA ASP A 63 0.91 -6.19 -7.77
C ASP A 63 1.81 -5.06 -7.27
N ARG A 64 2.24 -4.15 -8.17
CA ARG A 64 3.00 -2.96 -7.77
C ARG A 64 2.14 -1.96 -6.98
N ALA A 65 0.89 -1.73 -7.39
CA ALA A 65 -0.04 -0.86 -6.67
C ALA A 65 -0.36 -1.41 -5.26
N SER A 66 -0.68 -2.70 -5.16
CA SER A 66 -0.87 -3.40 -3.89
C SER A 66 0.39 -3.35 -3.02
N GLY A 67 1.58 -3.57 -3.59
CA GLY A 67 2.84 -3.46 -2.85
C GLY A 67 3.11 -2.05 -2.30
N HIS A 68 2.64 -0.99 -2.96
CA HIS A 68 2.70 0.36 -2.41
C HIS A 68 1.76 0.54 -1.21
N SER A 69 0.53 0.03 -1.29
CA SER A 69 -0.43 -0.01 -0.18
C SER A 69 0.18 -0.71 1.04
N ASP A 70 0.73 -1.92 0.84
CA ASP A 70 1.39 -2.71 1.90
C ASP A 70 2.58 -1.97 2.53
N SER A 71 3.43 -1.36 1.70
CA SER A 71 4.59 -0.61 2.17
C SER A 71 4.19 0.59 3.03
N LEU A 72 3.11 1.29 2.66
CA LEU A 72 2.57 2.40 3.46
C LEU A 72 2.00 1.90 4.78
N ALA A 73 1.26 0.78 4.77
CA ALA A 73 0.73 0.18 5.99
C ALA A 73 1.86 -0.25 6.95
N GLN A 74 2.90 -0.90 6.44
CA GLN A 74 4.07 -1.29 7.22
C GLN A 74 4.79 -0.08 7.81
N THR A 75 5.01 0.95 6.99
CA THR A 75 5.64 2.20 7.43
C THR A 75 4.86 2.84 8.58
N MET A 76 3.52 2.90 8.47
CA MET A 76 2.67 3.41 9.54
C MET A 76 2.80 2.59 10.83
N TYR A 77 2.87 1.25 10.72
CA TYR A 77 3.07 0.36 11.86
C TYR A 77 4.44 0.59 12.55
N ASP A 78 5.51 0.67 11.76
CA ASP A 78 6.87 0.88 12.27
C ASP A 78 6.99 2.21 13.03
N PHE A 79 6.30 3.25 12.55
CA PHE A 79 6.23 4.54 13.23
C PHE A 79 5.54 4.43 14.60
N LEU A 80 4.38 3.75 14.67
CA LEU A 80 3.66 3.58 15.93
C LEU A 80 4.48 2.79 16.95
N LEU A 81 5.17 1.74 16.50
CA LEU A 81 6.03 0.93 17.36
C LEU A 81 7.21 1.75 17.90
N THR A 82 7.90 2.49 17.01
CA THR A 82 9.03 3.34 17.40
C THR A 82 8.63 4.43 18.39
N ASP A 83 7.45 5.03 18.19
CA ASP A 83 6.90 6.03 19.11
C ASP A 83 6.60 5.41 20.48
N GLN A 84 5.97 4.23 20.52
CA GLN A 84 5.71 3.50 21.76
C GLN A 84 6.99 3.15 22.52
N ASP A 85 8.01 2.66 21.82
CA ASP A 85 9.32 2.35 22.43
C ASP A 85 9.99 3.61 22.99
N SER A 86 9.90 4.73 22.26
CA SER A 86 10.44 6.01 22.70
C SER A 86 9.72 6.55 23.94
N VAL A 87 8.39 6.41 24.00
CA VAL A 87 7.58 6.74 25.18
C VAL A 87 7.99 5.89 26.38
N GLN A 88 8.09 4.57 26.21
CA GLN A 88 8.47 3.66 27.29
C GLN A 88 9.88 3.94 27.79
N ALA A 89 10.85 4.13 26.89
CA ALA A 89 12.22 4.47 27.24
C ALA A 89 12.28 5.79 28.02
N THR A 90 11.53 6.81 27.59
CA THR A 90 11.46 8.10 28.29
C THR A 90 10.82 7.96 29.67
N GLN A 91 9.72 7.22 29.80
CA GLN A 91 9.07 6.96 31.09
C GLN A 91 10.01 6.25 32.07
N GLN A 92 10.88 5.35 31.60
CA GLN A 92 11.87 4.70 32.46
C GLN A 92 12.92 5.68 33.02
N LEU A 93 13.19 6.78 32.34
CA LEU A 93 14.10 7.84 32.79
C LEU A 93 13.46 8.79 33.82
N LEU A 94 12.13 8.82 33.93
CA LEU A 94 11.41 9.65 34.89
C LEU A 94 11.50 9.08 36.31
N MET A 95 11.33 9.97 37.30
CA MET A 95 11.16 9.59 38.71
C MET A 95 9.97 8.65 38.87
N TRP A 96 10.04 7.74 39.85
CA TRP A 96 9.04 6.68 40.03
C TRP A 96 7.60 7.20 40.09
N GLU A 97 7.40 8.30 40.80
CA GLU A 97 6.09 8.96 40.95
C GLU A 97 5.55 9.53 39.63
N ASP A 98 6.43 9.90 38.70
CA ASP A 98 6.07 10.53 37.43
C ASP A 98 5.90 9.53 36.28
N ARG A 99 6.27 8.25 36.46
CA ARG A 99 6.23 7.24 35.38
C ARG A 99 4.83 6.94 34.86
N GLY A 100 3.79 7.25 35.64
CA GLY A 100 2.38 7.12 35.24
C GLY A 100 1.86 8.28 34.40
N THR A 101 2.68 9.30 34.13
CA THR A 101 2.25 10.49 33.39
C THR A 101 2.03 10.15 31.91
N THR A 102 0.84 10.49 31.40
CA THR A 102 0.50 10.36 29.99
C THR A 102 1.29 11.39 29.17
N PRO A 103 2.04 10.96 28.13
CA PRO A 103 2.67 11.89 27.20
C PRO A 103 1.61 12.79 26.54
N VAL A 104 1.80 14.10 26.58
CA VAL A 104 0.98 15.05 25.82
C VAL A 104 1.47 15.10 24.38
N GLN A 105 0.57 15.32 23.42
CA GLN A 105 0.97 15.64 22.05
C GLN A 105 1.89 16.85 22.10
N ALA A 106 3.13 16.70 21.62
CA ALA A 106 4.03 17.82 21.48
C ALA A 106 3.46 18.75 20.40
N VAL A 107 3.01 19.92 20.82
CA VAL A 107 2.73 21.03 19.90
C VAL A 107 4.09 21.68 19.63
N GLY A 108 4.49 21.81 18.36
CA GLY A 108 5.74 22.50 18.02
C GLY A 108 5.73 23.94 18.55
N PRO A 109 6.92 24.55 18.76
CA PRO A 109 7.01 25.98 19.07
C PRO A 109 6.42 26.84 17.95
#